data_AF-A0A3M5PKM4-F1
#
_entry.id   AF-A0A3M5PKM4-F1
#
_cell.length_a   1.000
_cell.length_b   1.000
_cell.length_c   1.000
_cell.angle_alpha   90.00
_cell.angle_beta   90.00
_cell.angle_gamma   90.00
#
_symmetry.space_group_name_H-M   'P 1'
#
loop_
_entity.id
_entity.type
_entity.pdbx_description
1 polymer ?
#
loop_
_entity_poly.entity_id
_entity_poly.type
_entity_poly.pdbx_seq_one_letter_code
_entity_poly.pdbx_strand_id
1 'polypeptide(L)'
;MEAGYTTLPSSYAKESIYMDAQISSHPGTYVSLLTQRIARQEESLIERFNKNQSGLVFEELKSIINQTKTLRKRERMIGDIKAEEVTVTALVEGKRFYDFQVEYKGTLKSNVSPYIALALGTHQEGSDFKTDEEALAFWDRVVDSLKPLP
;
A
#
# COMPACT_ATOMS: atom_id res chain seq x y z
N MET A 1 16.95 13.65 -2.42
CA MET A 1 17.45 12.27 -2.25
C MET A 1 17.59 12.04 -0.77
N GLU A 2 16.75 11.17 -0.19
CA GLU A 2 17.08 10.56 1.09
C GLU A 2 18.14 9.50 0.80
N ALA A 3 19.38 9.73 1.26
CA ALA A 3 20.49 8.83 1.03
C ALA A 3 21.12 8.48 2.38
N GLY A 4 20.97 7.24 2.81
CA GLY A 4 21.54 6.75 4.06
C GLY A 4 21.27 5.26 4.26
N TYR A 5 22.16 4.59 5.00
CA TYR A 5 21.95 3.24 5.50
C TYR A 5 22.50 3.16 6.92
N THR A 6 21.96 2.25 7.71
CA THR A 6 22.50 1.90 9.04
C THR A 6 23.20 0.55 8.96
N THR A 7 24.28 0.39 9.70
CA THR A 7 24.98 -0.90 9.87
C THR A 7 24.67 -1.55 11.21
N LEU A 8 23.60 -1.12 11.88
CA LEU A 8 23.19 -1.70 13.15
C LEU A 8 22.80 -3.17 12.96
N PRO A 9 23.13 -4.05 13.91
CA PRO A 9 22.68 -5.43 13.84
C PRO A 9 21.15 -5.50 13.85
N SER A 10 20.59 -6.39 13.04
CA SER A 10 19.14 -6.61 12.92
C SER A 10 18.45 -7.02 14.23
N SER A 11 19.20 -7.31 15.30
CA SER A 11 18.68 -7.61 16.63
C SER A 11 18.46 -6.39 17.53
N TYR A 12 19.01 -5.21 17.21
CA TYR A 12 19.14 -4.10 18.16
C TYR A 12 18.14 -2.95 18.00
N ALA A 13 17.53 -2.75 16.83
CA ALA A 13 16.68 -1.58 16.58
C ALA A 13 15.20 -1.94 16.36
N LYS A 14 14.30 -1.12 16.94
CA LYS A 14 12.92 -1.01 16.46
C LYS A 14 12.98 -0.11 15.24
N GLU A 15 13.06 -0.70 14.06
CA GLU A 15 13.15 0.04 12.81
C GLU A 15 11.75 0.23 12.22
N SER A 16 11.49 1.46 11.77
CA SER A 16 10.34 1.84 10.99
C SER A 16 10.80 2.82 9.93
N ILE A 17 10.42 2.56 8.69
CA ILE A 17 10.70 3.43 7.55
C ILE A 17 9.35 3.70 6.89
N TYR A 18 9.05 4.98 6.68
CA TYR A 18 7.94 5.42 5.86
C TYR A 18 8.50 6.29 4.74
N MET A 19 8.16 5.97 3.50
CA MET A 19 8.53 6.74 2.32
C MET A 19 7.28 6.96 1.47
N ASP A 20 7.14 8.15 0.91
CA ASP A 20 6.15 8.47 -0.11
C ASP A 20 6.83 9.09 -1.33
N ALA A 21 6.25 8.85 -2.50
CA ALA A 21 6.76 9.39 -3.74
C ALA A 21 5.61 9.69 -4.70
N GLN A 22 5.58 10.91 -5.21
CA GLN A 22 4.72 11.26 -6.34
C GLN A 22 5.27 10.63 -7.62
N ILE A 23 4.38 10.07 -8.43
CA ILE A 23 4.78 9.42 -9.68
C ILE A 23 4.75 10.45 -10.80
N SER A 24 5.92 10.83 -11.33
CA SER A 24 6.02 11.90 -12.32
C SER A 24 5.23 11.64 -13.61
N SER A 25 5.08 10.37 -14.00
CA SER A 25 4.29 9.97 -15.17
C SER A 25 2.79 9.90 -14.92
N HIS A 26 2.37 9.98 -13.64
CA HIS A 26 0.98 9.94 -13.22
C HIS A 26 0.69 11.05 -12.18
N PRO A 27 0.61 12.32 -12.62
CA PRO A 27 0.27 13.43 -11.72
C PRO A 27 -1.05 13.16 -11.00
N GLY A 28 -1.10 13.49 -9.70
CA GLY A 28 -2.25 13.16 -8.85
C GLY A 28 -2.17 11.76 -8.23
N THR A 29 -1.21 10.92 -8.61
CA THR A 29 -0.96 9.61 -7.99
C THR A 29 0.36 9.59 -7.23
N TYR A 30 0.35 8.93 -6.07
CA TYR A 30 1.55 8.66 -5.28
C TYR A 30 1.59 7.19 -4.87
N VAL A 31 2.79 6.75 -4.53
CA VAL A 31 3.05 5.45 -3.90
C VAL A 31 3.67 5.70 -2.53
N SER A 32 3.29 4.92 -1.54
CA SER A 32 3.92 4.93 -0.23
C SER A 32 4.31 3.53 0.23
N LEU A 33 5.40 3.45 0.99
CA LEU A 33 5.92 2.23 1.56
C LEU A 33 6.16 2.45 3.06
N LEU A 34 5.53 1.63 3.88
CA LEU A 34 5.82 1.47 5.29
C LEU A 34 6.44 0.10 5.52
N THR A 35 7.63 0.06 6.13
CA THR A 35 8.22 -1.16 6.67
C THR A 35 8.49 -0.98 8.15
N GLN A 36 8.01 -1.88 9.00
CA GLN A 36 8.22 -1.75 10.44
C GLN A 36 8.38 -3.10 11.15
N ARG A 37 9.26 -3.12 12.15
CA ARG A 37 9.32 -4.22 13.11
C ARG A 37 8.15 -4.13 14.08
N ILE A 38 7.29 -5.15 14.04
CA ILE A 38 6.10 -5.22 14.89
C ILE A 38 6.35 -5.96 16.20
N ALA A 39 5.74 -5.47 17.28
CA ALA A 39 5.79 -6.12 18.60
C ALA A 39 4.58 -7.02 18.86
N ARG A 40 3.48 -6.81 18.14
CA ARG A 40 2.22 -7.55 18.21
C ARG A 40 1.67 -7.73 16.79
N GLN A 41 0.87 -8.76 16.59
CA GLN A 41 0.16 -8.94 15.34
C GLN A 41 -1.12 -8.12 15.39
N GLU A 42 -1.33 -7.27 14.39
CA GLU A 42 -2.58 -6.55 14.20
C GLU A 42 -3.48 -7.33 13.24
N GLU A 43 -4.76 -6.94 13.19
CA GLU A 43 -5.71 -7.49 12.22
C GLU A 43 -5.18 -7.31 10.80
N SER A 44 -5.45 -8.29 9.95
CA SER A 44 -5.01 -8.30 8.56
C SER A 44 -5.70 -7.26 7.70
N LEU A 45 -5.14 -6.96 6.53
CA LEU A 45 -5.71 -6.00 5.59
C LEU A 45 -7.15 -6.36 5.23
N ILE A 46 -7.39 -7.62 4.87
CA ILE A 46 -8.71 -8.10 4.46
C ILE A 46 -9.69 -8.12 5.65
N GLU A 47 -9.23 -8.50 6.85
CA GLU A 47 -10.07 -8.44 8.06
C GLU A 47 -10.51 -7.00 8.36
N ARG A 48 -9.56 -6.04 8.32
CA ARG A 48 -9.86 -4.63 8.54
C ARG A 48 -10.81 -4.09 7.46
N PHE A 49 -10.58 -4.45 6.19
CA PHE A 49 -11.46 -4.10 5.09
C PHE A 49 -12.89 -4.63 5.25
N ASN A 50 -13.04 -5.91 5.62
CA ASN A 50 -14.36 -6.51 5.82
C ASN A 50 -15.15 -5.87 6.97
N LYS A 51 -14.46 -5.31 7.96
CA LYS A 51 -15.08 -4.60 9.09
C LYS A 51 -15.42 -3.14 8.77
N ASN A 52 -15.19 -2.68 7.54
CA ASN A 52 -15.17 -1.25 7.17
C ASN A 52 -14.22 -0.43 8.08
N GLN A 53 -13.25 -1.10 8.70
CA GLN A 53 -12.21 -0.51 9.54
C GLN A 53 -10.90 -0.32 8.76
N SER A 54 -10.91 -0.62 7.46
CA SER A 54 -9.76 -0.43 6.64
C SER A 54 -9.33 1.02 6.70
N GLY A 55 -8.08 1.24 7.08
CA GLY A 55 -7.36 2.48 6.81
C GLY A 55 -7.25 2.82 5.32
N LEU A 56 -7.89 2.05 4.42
CA LEU A 56 -8.14 2.27 2.99
C LEU A 56 -9.13 3.41 2.71
N VAL A 57 -9.19 4.34 3.65
CA VAL A 57 -9.99 5.52 3.52
C VAL A 57 -9.11 6.61 4.07
N PHE A 58 -8.22 7.10 3.22
CA PHE A 58 -7.72 8.47 3.32
C PHE A 58 -8.87 9.35 3.85
N GLU A 59 -8.61 10.21 4.82
CA GLU A 59 -9.65 11.13 5.34
C GLU A 59 -10.40 11.82 4.18
N GLU A 60 -9.72 12.05 3.06
CA GLU A 60 -10.31 12.55 1.81
C GLU A 60 -11.37 11.63 1.18
N LEU A 61 -11.17 10.30 1.19
CA LEU A 61 -12.12 9.33 0.63
C LEU A 61 -13.26 8.94 1.60
N LYS A 62 -13.17 9.30 2.89
CA LYS A 62 -14.19 8.93 3.90
C LYS A 62 -15.55 9.51 3.59
N SER A 63 -15.54 10.70 3.02
CA SER A 63 -16.75 11.40 2.54
C SER A 63 -17.46 10.68 1.38
N ILE A 64 -16.75 9.79 0.66
CA ILE A 64 -17.22 9.16 -0.58
C ILE A 64 -17.19 7.63 -0.51
N ILE A 65 -17.08 7.05 0.69
CA ILE A 65 -17.00 5.59 0.89
C ILE A 65 -18.20 4.84 0.27
N ASN A 66 -19.39 5.45 0.27
CA ASN A 66 -20.61 4.91 -0.34
C ASN A 66 -20.56 4.89 -1.88
N GLN A 67 -19.58 5.55 -2.49
CA GLN A 67 -19.35 5.63 -3.94
C GLN A 67 -18.15 4.78 -4.37
N THR A 68 -17.57 4.01 -3.45
CA THR A 68 -16.43 3.15 -3.73
C THR A 68 -16.86 1.82 -4.35
N LYS A 69 -16.00 1.30 -5.23
CA LYS A 69 -16.11 -0.01 -5.86
C LYS A 69 -14.81 -0.77 -5.59
N THR A 70 -14.92 -1.97 -5.03
CA THR A 70 -13.79 -2.89 -4.91
C THR A 70 -13.41 -3.43 -6.28
N LEU A 71 -12.14 -3.27 -6.65
CA LEU A 71 -11.56 -3.84 -7.87
C LEU A 71 -10.94 -5.22 -7.62
N ARG A 72 -10.21 -5.38 -6.51
CA ARG A 72 -9.61 -6.66 -6.08
C ARG A 72 -9.62 -6.76 -4.56
N LYS A 73 -9.83 -7.98 -4.06
CA LYS A 73 -9.64 -8.39 -2.67
C LYS A 73 -9.17 -9.83 -2.67
N ARG A 74 -7.88 -10.08 -2.41
CA ARG A 74 -7.28 -11.41 -2.55
C ARG A 74 -6.00 -11.56 -1.72
N GLU A 75 -5.57 -12.79 -1.51
CA GLU A 75 -4.18 -13.07 -1.19
C GLU A 75 -3.37 -13.16 -2.49
N ARG A 76 -2.11 -12.70 -2.50
CA ARG A 76 -1.18 -12.85 -3.62
C ARG A 76 0.23 -13.20 -3.14
N MET A 77 0.98 -13.88 -3.99
CA MET A 77 2.42 -14.09 -3.78
C MET A 77 3.20 -12.93 -4.41
N ILE A 78 4.24 -12.47 -3.71
CA ILE A 78 5.21 -11.46 -4.17
C ILE A 78 6.59 -12.07 -3.93
N GLY A 79 7.16 -12.69 -4.96
CA GLY A 79 8.23 -13.68 -4.75
C GLY A 79 7.76 -14.76 -3.78
N ASP A 80 8.50 -14.95 -2.69
CA ASP A 80 8.19 -15.94 -1.64
C ASP A 80 7.30 -15.37 -0.52
N ILE A 81 6.89 -14.10 -0.61
CA ILE A 81 6.08 -13.43 0.40
C ILE A 81 4.59 -13.61 0.08
N LYS A 82 3.85 -14.22 1.01
CA LYS A 82 2.38 -14.25 0.95
C LYS A 82 1.81 -12.96 1.54
N ALA A 83 1.16 -12.16 0.72
CA ALA A 83 0.58 -10.88 1.09
C ALA A 83 -0.93 -10.83 0.82
N GLU A 84 -1.61 -9.88 1.44
CA GLU A 84 -3.00 -9.56 1.16
C GLU A 84 -3.06 -8.30 0.29
N GLU A 85 -3.97 -8.27 -0.68
CA GLU A 85 -4.21 -7.15 -1.57
C GLU A 85 -5.67 -6.72 -1.50
N VAL A 86 -5.88 -5.41 -1.37
CA VAL A 86 -7.18 -4.77 -1.55
C VAL A 86 -6.99 -3.55 -2.44
N THR A 87 -7.85 -3.41 -3.45
CA THR A 87 -7.85 -2.26 -4.35
C THR A 87 -9.27 -1.75 -4.51
N VAL A 88 -9.45 -0.45 -4.34
CA VAL A 88 -10.75 0.22 -4.50
C VAL A 88 -10.62 1.42 -5.42
N THR A 89 -11.74 1.77 -6.06
CA THR A 89 -11.87 3.00 -6.84
C THR A 89 -13.13 3.75 -6.47
N ALA A 90 -13.16 5.06 -6.70
CA ALA A 90 -14.36 5.87 -6.64
C ALA A 90 -14.39 6.83 -7.85
N LEU A 91 -15.60 7.17 -8.30
CA LEU A 91 -15.82 8.18 -9.32
C LEU A 91 -16.64 9.31 -8.72
N VAL A 92 -16.04 10.49 -8.58
CA VAL A 92 -16.64 11.65 -7.91
C VAL A 92 -16.46 12.87 -8.78
N GLU A 93 -17.57 13.55 -9.11
CA GLU A 93 -17.56 14.73 -9.99
C GLU A 93 -16.81 14.49 -11.33
N GLY A 94 -16.91 13.27 -11.87
CA GLY A 94 -16.23 12.87 -13.10
C GLY A 94 -14.74 12.58 -12.95
N LYS A 95 -14.17 12.73 -11.76
CA LYS A 95 -12.78 12.38 -11.42
C LYS A 95 -12.69 11.01 -10.79
N ARG A 96 -11.65 10.27 -11.16
CA ARG A 96 -11.40 8.93 -10.65
C ARG A 96 -10.38 8.96 -9.53
N PHE A 97 -10.63 8.17 -8.49
CA PHE A 97 -9.75 8.01 -7.34
C PHE A 97 -9.45 6.54 -7.10
N TYR A 98 -8.25 6.25 -6.63
CA TYR A 98 -7.79 4.92 -6.29
C TYR A 98 -7.19 4.90 -4.89
N ASP A 99 -7.46 3.80 -4.19
CA ASP A 99 -6.76 3.41 -2.96
C ASP A 99 -6.45 1.91 -3.07
N PHE A 100 -5.19 1.63 -3.38
CA PHE A 100 -4.67 0.29 -3.57
C PHE A 100 -3.68 -0.01 -2.48
N GLN A 101 -3.76 -1.21 -1.90
CA GLN A 101 -2.88 -1.61 -0.83
C GLN A 101 -2.52 -3.09 -0.93
N VAL A 102 -1.26 -3.36 -0.62
CA VAL A 102 -0.72 -4.69 -0.39
C VAL A 102 -0.05 -4.69 0.98
N GLU A 103 -0.39 -5.67 1.81
CA GLU A 103 0.23 -5.86 3.12
C GLU A 103 0.83 -7.25 3.30
N TYR A 104 2.06 -7.27 3.79
CA TYR A 104 2.66 -8.45 4.39
C TYR A 104 2.62 -8.31 5.91
N LYS A 105 2.02 -9.31 6.58
CA LYS A 105 1.83 -9.32 8.04
C LYS A 105 3.12 -9.19 8.84
N GLY A 106 4.26 -9.58 8.26
CA GLY A 106 5.53 -9.62 8.96
C GLY A 106 5.61 -10.77 9.97
N THR A 107 6.80 -10.92 10.55
CA THR A 107 7.07 -11.81 11.68
C THR A 107 7.34 -10.96 12.91
N LEU A 108 6.76 -11.34 14.05
CA LEU A 108 6.95 -10.64 15.31
C LEU A 108 8.44 -10.46 15.62
N LYS A 109 8.80 -9.22 15.98
CA LYS A 109 10.16 -8.85 16.40
C LYS A 109 11.24 -9.10 15.35
N SER A 110 10.89 -9.31 14.08
CA SER A 110 11.84 -9.51 12.98
C SER A 110 12.11 -8.22 12.19
N ASN A 111 13.38 -7.91 11.96
CA ASN A 111 13.82 -6.85 11.03
C ASN A 111 14.05 -7.38 9.60
N VAL A 112 14.19 -8.70 9.42
CA VAL A 112 14.40 -9.34 8.10
C VAL A 112 13.09 -9.81 7.46
N SER A 113 12.02 -9.86 8.24
CA SER A 113 10.66 -10.10 7.78
C SER A 113 9.71 -9.12 8.49
N PRO A 114 9.92 -7.80 8.31
CA PRO A 114 9.10 -6.79 8.97
C PRO A 114 7.67 -6.83 8.41
N TYR A 115 6.75 -6.15 9.09
CA TYR A 115 5.49 -5.78 8.44
C TYR A 115 5.80 -4.84 7.28
N ILE A 116 5.12 -5.04 6.16
CA ILE A 116 5.23 -4.21 4.97
C ILE A 116 3.83 -3.78 4.56
N ALA A 117 3.63 -2.49 4.34
CA ALA A 117 2.47 -1.94 3.66
C ALA A 117 2.94 -1.09 2.49
N LEU A 118 2.59 -1.52 1.28
CA LEU A 118 2.76 -0.75 0.06
C LEU A 118 1.39 -0.25 -0.35
N ALA A 119 1.28 1.02 -0.68
CA ALA A 119 0.03 1.62 -1.10
C ALA A 119 0.20 2.53 -2.32
N LEU A 120 -0.85 2.63 -3.13
CA LEU A 120 -1.01 3.64 -4.17
C LEU A 120 -2.29 4.41 -3.86
N GLY A 121 -2.16 5.73 -3.79
CA GLY A 121 -3.27 6.63 -3.53
C GLY A 121 -3.39 7.73 -4.59
N THR A 122 -4.54 8.38 -4.60
CA THR A 122 -4.84 9.50 -5.49
C THR A 122 -5.11 10.76 -4.68
N HIS A 123 -4.50 11.88 -5.05
CA HIS A 123 -4.74 13.19 -4.47
C HIS A 123 -6.07 13.80 -4.96
N GLN A 124 -6.46 14.94 -4.40
CA GLN A 124 -7.75 15.60 -4.64
C GLN A 124 -7.99 16.00 -6.11
N GLU A 125 -6.92 16.18 -6.88
CA GLU A 125 -6.97 16.49 -8.31
C GLU A 125 -7.57 15.34 -9.14
N GLY A 126 -7.53 14.11 -8.61
CA GLY A 126 -7.94 12.89 -9.29
C GLY A 126 -6.79 12.22 -10.03
N SER A 127 -7.02 10.97 -10.41
CA SER A 127 -6.07 10.14 -11.13
C SER A 127 -6.08 10.46 -12.61
N ASP A 128 -4.91 10.39 -13.25
CA ASP A 128 -4.77 10.58 -14.69
C ASP A 128 -4.83 9.28 -15.51
N PHE A 129 -4.76 8.10 -14.86
CA PHE A 129 -5.07 6.80 -15.48
C PHE A 129 -6.42 6.85 -16.20
N LYS A 130 -6.45 6.31 -17.42
CA LYS A 130 -7.65 6.34 -18.28
C LYS A 130 -8.65 5.28 -17.90
N THR A 131 -8.19 4.15 -17.39
CA THR A 131 -9.05 3.03 -16.99
C THR A 131 -8.54 2.34 -15.72
N ASP A 132 -9.44 1.57 -15.08
CA ASP A 132 -9.10 0.75 -13.91
C ASP A 132 -8.05 -0.30 -14.26
N GLU A 133 -8.08 -0.83 -15.48
CA GLU A 133 -7.10 -1.80 -15.98
C GLU A 133 -5.70 -1.19 -16.10
N GLU A 134 -5.59 0.08 -16.53
CA GLU A 134 -4.31 0.79 -16.62
C GLU A 134 -3.71 1.00 -15.22
N ALA A 135 -4.53 1.48 -14.28
CA ALA A 135 -4.13 1.68 -12.89
C ALA A 135 -3.70 0.36 -12.23
N LEU A 136 -4.48 -0.70 -12.42
CA LEU A 136 -4.15 -2.03 -11.91
C LEU A 136 -2.88 -2.61 -12.53
N ALA A 137 -2.64 -2.39 -13.82
CA ALA A 137 -1.41 -2.84 -14.49
C ALA A 137 -0.18 -2.07 -13.99
N PHE A 138 -0.31 -0.76 -13.71
CA PHE A 138 0.74 0.01 -13.05
C PHE A 138 1.00 -0.54 -11.65
N TRP A 139 -0.06 -0.75 -10.87
CA TRP A 139 0.03 -1.31 -9.53
C TRP A 139 0.72 -2.67 -9.49
N ASP A 140 0.36 -3.58 -10.39
CA ASP A 140 1.00 -4.89 -10.48
C ASP A 140 2.52 -4.78 -10.69
N ARG A 141 2.98 -3.87 -11.56
CA ARG A 141 4.42 -3.62 -11.75
C ARG A 141 5.13 -3.10 -10.50
N VAL A 142 4.48 -2.19 -9.75
CA VAL A 142 5.05 -1.65 -8.51
C VAL A 142 5.15 -2.77 -7.46
N VAL A 143 4.07 -3.52 -7.26
CA VAL A 143 4.04 -4.62 -6.28
C VAL A 143 5.05 -5.71 -6.64
N ASP A 144 5.14 -6.11 -7.91
CA ASP A 144 6.06 -7.17 -8.35
C ASP A 144 7.54 -6.74 -8.33
N SER A 145 7.80 -5.43 -8.21
CA SER A 145 9.16 -4.91 -8.00
C SER A 145 9.64 -5.01 -6.56
N LEU A 146 8.74 -5.26 -5.60
CA LEU A 146 9.06 -5.39 -4.19
C LEU A 146 9.86 -6.67 -3.95
N LYS A 147 11.09 -6.51 -3.45
CA LYS A 147 11.96 -7.61 -3.06
C LYS A 147 12.87 -7.20 -1.89
N PRO A 148 13.23 -8.13 -1.00
CA PRO A 148 14.31 -7.89 -0.05
C PRO A 148 15.61 -7.52 -0.77
N LEU A 149 16.43 -6.69 -0.12
CA LEU A 149 17.80 -6.48 -0.58
C LEU A 149 18.61 -7.78 -0.43
N PRO A 150 19.52 -8.11 -1.38
CA PRO A 150 20.38 -9.29 -1.30
C PRO A 150 21.32 -9.30 -0.09
#